data_AF-A0A377GHI9-F1
#
_entry.id   AF-A0A377GHI9-F1
#
_cell.length_a   1.000
_cell.length_b   1.000
_cell.length_c   1.000
_cell.angle_alpha   90.00
_cell.angle_beta   90.00
_cell.angle_gamma   90.00
#
_symmetry.space_group_name_H-M   'P 1'
#
loop_
_entity.id
_entity.type
_entity.pdbx_description
1 polymer ?
#
loop_
_entity_poly.entity_id
_entity_poly.type
_entity_poly.pdbx_seq_one_letter_code
_entity_poly.pdbx_strand_id
1 'polypeptide(L)'
;MASSERNVKKILFNDKITALVNKPDVHFDEIDALLGEELSLTSPGRALEQLTDFLHLVSFIKAKRFSNPIGALRLFTDKNTNLDTRKALVKAMRLAPEQDDKIYDLICFLAQNNQLVRYSELSHVTPVRFSMDRGDSVYIEEYSEWYLIFDVFGLCKSLPHPLIPLLAELLKANCSGEDLLALGSFFKFIDKLGLLQKEIIEPMLPLLRYKNSIEKLQSLLTYLRDNDLLKPNILEHILPLLIHLNALKNFFAIYLNELKSIESSQDTLKILNLYCELSVYDQDSYDDQVPTNTPLHLAIIERNPFKLQHALSMANPKFLLATSYENTALLLACKLADKEAAKHILNKMRELDCTVNHADSQGMTALHWSNFYHFDDLSMELIAAGAKEELKAANGKKSEYFAKHQFTLDDFKIEGREIIEDFFKLKNSVLTDITFHADKIALNLKLTTSEELMSLYQSDEGAQIRSSNRFYLFFKTFRPRLIEWLGKQRELDFQSDQATVPRRAIVG
;
A
#
# COMPACT_ATOMS: atom_id res chain seq x y z
N MET A 1 11.50 33.95 49.95
CA MET A 1 10.92 35.14 49.29
C MET A 1 11.66 35.59 48.03
N ALA A 2 12.91 35.17 47.75
CA ALA A 2 13.63 35.55 46.52
C ALA A 2 13.20 34.78 45.23
N SER A 3 12.50 33.64 45.35
CA SER A 3 12.01 32.89 44.18
C SER A 3 10.77 33.53 43.54
N SER A 4 9.96 34.28 44.31
CA SER A 4 8.76 34.94 43.79
C SER A 4 9.09 36.20 42.98
N GLU A 5 10.04 37.04 43.41
CA GLU A 5 10.47 38.23 42.65
C GLU A 5 11.17 37.87 41.33
N ARG A 6 12.01 36.83 41.32
CA ARG A 6 12.67 36.34 40.08
C ARG A 6 11.65 35.80 39.08
N ASN A 7 10.64 35.08 39.55
CA ASN A 7 9.57 34.57 38.68
C ASN A 7 8.69 35.71 38.15
N VAL A 8 8.39 36.73 38.96
CA VAL A 8 7.64 37.93 38.55
C VAL A 8 8.40 38.76 37.50
N LYS A 9 9.73 38.96 37.65
CA LYS A 9 10.55 39.66 36.64
C LYS A 9 10.69 38.87 35.33
N LYS A 10 10.78 37.55 35.39
CA LYS A 10 10.84 36.67 34.20
C LYS A 10 9.53 36.70 33.39
N ILE A 11 8.39 36.77 34.08
CA ILE A 11 7.07 36.94 33.46
C ILE A 11 7.02 38.31 32.76
N LEU A 12 7.50 39.37 33.41
CA LEU A 12 7.51 40.72 32.86
C LEU A 12 8.34 40.87 31.57
N PHE A 13 9.53 40.27 31.50
CA PHE A 13 10.40 40.32 30.30
C PHE A 13 9.76 39.62 29.08
N ASN A 14 9.29 38.37 29.28
CA ASN A 14 8.66 37.62 28.20
C ASN A 14 7.39 38.32 27.71
N ASP A 15 6.59 38.90 28.62
CA ASP A 15 5.38 39.64 28.24
C ASP A 15 5.73 40.95 27.50
N LYS A 16 6.78 41.67 27.91
CA LYS A 16 7.29 42.87 27.20
C LYS A 16 7.77 42.54 25.77
N ILE A 17 8.61 41.52 25.61
CA ILE A 17 9.09 41.13 24.27
C ILE A 17 7.94 40.61 23.42
N THR A 18 7.06 39.77 23.98
CA THR A 18 5.89 39.26 23.26
C THR A 18 5.01 40.40 22.77
N ALA A 19 4.77 41.43 23.60
CA ALA A 19 4.00 42.60 23.21
C ALA A 19 4.69 43.40 22.09
N LEU A 20 6.01 43.58 22.17
CA LEU A 20 6.78 44.30 21.16
C LEU A 20 6.80 43.59 19.81
N VAL A 21 7.08 42.29 19.80
CA VAL A 21 7.20 41.48 18.57
C VAL A 21 5.83 41.26 17.88
N ASN A 22 4.72 41.40 18.62
CA ASN A 22 3.36 41.34 18.07
C ASN A 22 2.81 42.70 17.61
N LYS A 23 3.53 43.81 17.84
CA LYS A 23 3.15 45.13 17.33
C LYS A 23 3.18 45.12 15.79
N PRO A 24 2.16 45.66 15.09
CA PRO A 24 2.27 45.92 13.66
C PRO A 24 3.42 46.90 13.40
N ASP A 25 4.24 46.63 12.38
CA ASP A 25 5.37 47.46 11.95
C ASP A 25 6.51 47.61 12.98
N VAL A 26 6.77 46.58 13.79
CA VAL A 26 7.93 46.57 14.71
C VAL A 26 9.26 46.68 13.96
N HIS A 27 10.10 47.63 14.36
CA HIS A 27 11.46 47.80 13.85
C HIS A 27 12.50 47.12 14.74
N PHE A 28 13.59 46.64 14.13
CA PHE A 28 14.70 46.02 14.87
C PHE A 28 15.36 46.96 15.88
N ASP A 29 15.35 48.27 15.63
CA ASP A 29 15.92 49.25 16.56
C ASP A 29 15.14 49.30 17.89
N GLU A 30 13.81 49.10 17.84
CA GLU A 30 12.98 49.00 19.06
C GLU A 30 13.30 47.71 19.83
N ILE A 31 13.58 46.62 19.12
CA ILE A 31 13.94 45.31 19.70
C ILE A 31 15.33 45.40 20.35
N ASP A 32 16.32 45.97 19.66
CA ASP A 32 17.68 46.12 20.17
C ASP A 32 17.73 47.02 21.42
N ALA A 33 16.94 48.10 21.45
CA ALA A 33 16.84 48.97 22.62
C ALA A 33 16.33 48.23 23.86
N LEU A 34 15.26 47.44 23.71
CA LEU A 34 14.70 46.63 24.79
C LEU A 34 15.68 45.54 25.25
N LEU A 35 16.41 44.91 24.33
CA LEU A 35 17.39 43.89 24.66
C LEU A 35 18.61 44.45 25.40
N GLY A 36 19.07 45.65 25.05
CA GLY A 36 20.14 46.34 25.74
C GLY A 36 19.78 46.68 27.20
N GLU A 37 18.56 47.16 27.43
CA GLU A 37 18.04 47.45 28.78
C GLU A 37 18.00 46.17 29.64
N GLU A 38 17.42 45.09 29.11
CA GLU A 38 17.20 43.85 29.86
C GLU A 38 18.49 43.05 30.10
N LEU A 39 19.49 43.15 29.20
CA LEU A 39 20.82 42.57 29.40
C LEU A 39 21.54 43.18 30.61
N SER A 40 21.35 44.48 30.86
CA SER A 40 21.95 45.18 32.01
C SER A 40 21.31 44.78 33.35
N LEU A 41 20.06 44.29 33.33
CA LEU A 41 19.25 43.99 34.52
C LEU A 41 19.24 42.49 34.89
N THR A 42 19.67 41.61 33.98
CA THR A 42 19.53 40.15 34.12
C THR A 42 20.72 39.52 34.84
N SER A 43 20.47 38.87 35.99
CA SER A 43 21.50 38.11 36.72
C SER A 43 21.88 36.79 36.03
N PRO A 44 23.12 36.27 36.20
CA PRO A 44 23.56 34.99 35.62
C PRO A 44 22.64 33.81 35.95
N GLY A 45 22.45 32.91 34.98
CA GLY A 45 21.64 31.68 35.08
C GLY A 45 20.70 31.48 33.88
N ARG A 46 19.70 30.60 34.03
CA ARG A 46 18.77 30.21 32.93
C ARG A 46 18.04 31.37 32.23
N ALA A 47 17.82 32.49 32.92
CA ALA A 47 17.20 33.67 32.32
C ALA A 47 18.16 34.40 31.36
N LEU A 48 19.45 34.47 31.71
CA LEU A 48 20.49 35.04 30.86
C LEU A 48 20.74 34.17 29.62
N GLU A 49 20.69 32.84 29.76
CA GLU A 49 20.78 31.90 28.62
C GLU A 49 19.66 32.15 27.60
N GLN A 50 18.40 32.24 28.06
CA GLN A 50 17.26 32.51 27.18
C GLN A 50 17.34 33.88 26.50
N LEU A 51 17.81 34.91 27.22
CA LEU A 51 18.05 36.24 26.65
C LEU A 51 19.18 36.21 25.60
N THR A 52 20.24 35.43 25.85
CA THR A 52 21.37 35.27 24.93
C THR A 52 20.95 34.53 23.66
N ASP A 53 20.16 33.47 23.79
CA ASP A 53 19.59 32.73 22.65
C ASP A 53 18.72 33.66 21.78
N PHE A 54 17.90 34.51 22.41
CA PHE A 54 17.07 35.48 21.68
C PHE A 54 17.91 36.57 21.00
N LEU A 55 18.95 37.09 21.66
CA LEU A 55 19.92 38.01 21.07
C LEU A 55 20.61 37.40 19.83
N HIS A 56 21.03 36.14 19.92
CA HIS A 56 21.59 35.41 18.79
C HIS A 56 20.59 35.29 17.64
N LEU A 57 19.34 34.94 17.94
CA LEU A 57 18.28 34.85 16.94
C LEU A 57 18.09 36.18 16.20
N VAL A 58 17.94 37.29 16.93
CA VAL A 58 17.80 38.64 16.36
C VAL A 58 18.99 38.98 15.48
N SER A 59 20.22 38.74 15.97
CA SER A 59 21.44 38.99 15.22
C SER A 59 21.51 38.21 13.91
N PHE A 60 21.20 36.90 13.94
CA PHE A 60 21.17 36.07 12.73
C PHE A 60 20.11 36.56 11.73
N ILE A 61 18.89 36.83 12.18
CA ILE A 61 17.82 37.30 11.29
C ILE A 61 18.19 38.63 10.62
N LYS A 62 18.75 39.58 11.38
CA LYS A 62 19.24 40.87 10.84
C LYS A 62 20.35 40.67 9.80
N ALA A 63 21.31 39.79 10.09
CA ALA A 63 22.42 39.51 9.19
C ALA A 63 21.95 38.84 7.88
N LYS A 64 20.96 37.95 7.96
CA LYS A 64 20.48 37.14 6.82
C LYS A 64 19.46 37.84 5.90
N ARG A 65 18.85 38.95 6.33
CA ARG A 65 17.96 39.81 5.52
C ARG A 65 16.77 39.08 4.87
N PHE A 66 16.03 38.31 5.65
CA PHE A 66 14.77 37.67 5.21
C PHE A 66 13.66 38.70 4.99
N SER A 67 12.71 38.41 4.10
CA SER A 67 11.59 39.30 3.75
C SER A 67 10.56 39.45 4.88
N ASN A 68 10.37 38.40 5.69
CA ASN A 68 9.49 38.42 6.87
C ASN A 68 10.25 38.03 8.15
N PRO A 69 11.11 38.90 8.69
CA PRO A 69 12.02 38.54 9.77
C PRO A 69 11.34 38.27 11.12
N ILE A 70 10.11 38.75 11.32
CA ILE A 70 9.43 38.77 12.61
C ILE A 70 8.83 37.40 12.98
N GLY A 71 8.58 36.52 12.00
CA GLY A 71 7.95 35.21 12.23
C GLY A 71 8.69 34.35 13.26
N ALA A 72 9.99 34.13 13.07
CA ALA A 72 10.84 33.37 13.99
C ALA A 72 10.91 34.00 15.39
N LEU A 73 10.90 35.33 15.49
CA LEU A 73 10.89 36.02 16.79
C LEU A 73 9.59 35.75 17.55
N ARG A 74 8.44 35.82 16.86
CA ARG A 74 7.12 35.48 17.45
C ARG A 74 7.14 34.06 17.99
N LEU A 75 7.62 33.11 17.20
CA LEU A 75 7.71 31.70 17.58
C LEU A 75 8.60 31.45 18.79
N PHE A 76 9.74 32.14 18.88
CA PHE A 76 10.61 32.02 20.06
C PHE A 76 9.91 32.50 21.34
N THR A 77 9.11 33.55 21.23
CA THR A 77 8.42 34.19 22.37
C THR A 77 7.11 33.50 22.75
N ASP A 78 6.54 32.70 21.85
CA ASP A 78 5.29 31.98 22.06
C ASP A 78 5.38 31.03 23.28
N LYS A 79 4.34 31.06 24.12
CA LYS A 79 4.22 30.24 25.33
C LYS A 79 4.15 28.74 25.01
N ASN A 80 3.67 28.38 23.82
CA ASN A 80 3.53 27.00 23.35
C ASN A 80 4.82 26.41 22.76
N THR A 81 5.82 27.25 22.46
CA THR A 81 7.12 26.78 21.94
C THR A 81 7.99 26.29 23.09
N ASN A 82 8.32 25.00 23.09
CA ASN A 82 9.14 24.39 24.13
C ASN A 82 10.62 24.85 24.07
N LEU A 83 11.37 24.60 25.14
CA LEU A 83 12.75 25.09 25.27
C LEU A 83 13.67 24.53 24.18
N ASP A 84 13.53 23.24 23.86
CA ASP A 84 14.40 22.57 22.89
C ASP A 84 14.16 23.11 21.48
N THR A 85 12.91 23.39 21.12
CA THR A 85 12.54 24.03 19.84
C THR A 85 13.09 25.45 19.75
N ARG A 86 13.13 26.21 20.85
CA ARG A 86 13.77 27.54 20.86
C ARG A 86 15.26 27.47 20.55
N LYS A 87 15.97 26.52 21.17
CA LYS A 87 17.40 26.27 20.89
C LYS A 87 17.62 25.80 19.46
N ALA A 88 16.78 24.87 19.01
CA ALA A 88 16.75 24.37 17.63
C ALA A 88 16.55 25.50 16.62
N LEU A 89 15.67 26.45 16.91
CA LEU A 89 15.36 27.62 16.07
C LEU A 89 16.60 28.51 15.90
N VAL A 90 17.28 28.85 16.99
CA VAL A 90 18.53 29.64 16.94
C VAL A 90 19.58 28.93 16.07
N LYS A 91 19.76 27.62 16.27
CA LYS A 91 20.74 26.82 15.54
C LYS A 91 20.41 26.69 14.06
N ALA A 92 19.16 26.42 13.72
CA ALA A 92 18.71 26.31 12.34
C ALA A 92 18.84 27.66 11.60
N MET A 93 18.48 28.76 12.25
CA MET A 93 18.61 30.12 11.69
C MET A 93 20.08 30.51 11.44
N ARG A 94 21.01 30.06 12.30
CA ARG A 94 22.44 30.22 12.06
C ARG A 94 22.90 29.51 10.78
N LEU A 95 22.35 28.33 10.50
CA LEU A 95 22.68 27.52 9.32
C LEU A 95 21.96 27.98 8.05
N ALA A 96 20.88 28.73 8.18
CA ALA A 96 20.09 29.20 7.05
C ALA A 96 20.91 30.09 6.09
N PRO A 97 20.79 29.89 4.77
CA PRO A 97 21.40 30.77 3.77
C PRO A 97 20.86 32.20 3.85
N GLU A 98 21.64 33.16 3.37
CA GLU A 98 21.22 34.57 3.27
C GLU A 98 20.13 34.73 2.22
N GLN A 99 19.11 35.55 2.53
CA GLN A 99 18.02 35.92 1.63
C GLN A 99 17.21 34.73 1.08
N ASP A 100 17.24 33.58 1.76
CA ASP A 100 16.47 32.38 1.38
C ASP A 100 15.20 32.26 2.23
N ASP A 101 14.15 32.96 1.79
CA ASP A 101 12.86 33.00 2.50
C ASP A 101 12.18 31.62 2.58
N LYS A 102 12.44 30.73 1.62
CA LYS A 102 11.87 29.38 1.63
C LYS A 102 12.42 28.55 2.78
N ILE A 103 13.75 28.60 2.98
CA ILE A 103 14.39 27.92 4.11
C ILE A 103 13.96 28.55 5.43
N TYR A 104 13.90 29.88 5.49
CA TYR A 104 13.41 30.60 6.66
C TYR A 104 11.99 30.15 7.05
N ASP A 105 11.07 30.12 6.08
CA ASP A 105 9.68 29.72 6.30
C ASP A 105 9.59 28.24 6.70
N LEU A 106 10.36 27.35 6.07
CA LEU A 106 10.41 25.95 6.46
C LEU A 106 10.84 25.76 7.92
N ILE A 107 11.88 26.47 8.35
CA ILE A 107 12.34 26.43 9.75
C ILE A 107 11.23 26.93 10.68
N CYS A 108 10.53 28.00 10.31
CA CYS A 108 9.40 28.53 11.08
C CYS A 108 8.25 27.53 11.18
N PHE A 109 7.86 26.87 10.09
CA PHE A 109 6.80 25.84 10.09
C PHE A 109 7.18 24.63 10.94
N LEU A 110 8.43 24.17 10.89
CA LEU A 110 8.90 23.07 11.73
C LEU A 110 8.94 23.46 13.21
N ALA A 111 9.33 24.70 13.52
CA ALA A 111 9.33 25.23 14.88
C ALA A 111 7.91 25.36 15.45
N GLN A 112 6.95 25.85 14.66
CA GLN A 112 5.53 25.93 15.06
C GLN A 112 4.96 24.59 15.54
N ASN A 113 5.42 23.48 14.95
CA ASN A 113 4.95 22.14 15.26
C ASN A 113 5.87 21.38 16.25
N ASN A 114 6.84 22.05 16.86
CA ASN A 114 7.89 21.46 17.72
C ASN A 114 8.66 20.29 17.05
N GLN A 115 8.78 20.29 15.72
CA GLN A 115 9.47 19.23 14.95
C GLN A 115 10.91 19.60 14.58
N LEU A 116 11.32 20.86 14.79
CA LEU A 116 12.61 21.37 14.36
C LEU A 116 13.80 20.70 15.09
N VAL A 117 13.59 20.28 16.34
CA VAL A 117 14.62 19.70 17.22
C VAL A 117 15.37 18.58 16.51
N ARG A 118 14.65 17.60 15.95
CA ARG A 118 15.20 16.44 15.24
C ARG A 118 16.16 16.81 14.12
N TYR A 119 15.79 17.80 13.30
CA TYR A 119 16.60 18.25 12.17
C TYR A 119 17.75 19.14 12.62
N SER A 120 17.65 19.77 13.78
CA SER A 120 18.67 20.68 14.31
C SER A 120 19.71 20.02 15.22
N GLU A 121 19.41 18.90 15.90
CA GLU A 121 20.26 18.33 16.96
C GLU A 121 21.49 17.54 16.44
N LEU A 122 21.60 17.29 15.14
CA LEU A 122 22.57 16.36 14.53
C LEU A 122 24.04 16.83 14.46
N SER A 123 24.45 17.82 15.26
CA SER A 123 25.86 18.28 15.30
C SER A 123 26.73 17.56 16.33
N HIS A 124 26.27 16.46 16.94
CA HIS A 124 26.93 15.85 18.10
C HIS A 124 27.09 14.31 18.09
N VAL A 125 26.76 13.58 17.02
CA VAL A 125 26.80 12.09 17.04
C VAL A 125 27.87 11.56 16.10
N THR A 126 29.06 11.20 16.59
CA THR A 126 30.17 10.61 15.81
C THR A 126 29.68 9.55 14.79
N PRO A 127 30.09 9.59 13.51
CA PRO A 127 29.66 8.60 12.51
C PRO A 127 29.98 7.17 12.98
N VAL A 128 29.00 6.28 12.93
CA VAL A 128 29.23 4.86 13.18
C VAL A 128 29.70 4.25 11.86
N ARG A 129 30.97 3.84 11.83
CA ARG A 129 31.58 3.16 10.68
C ARG A 129 31.52 1.67 10.91
N PHE A 130 30.86 0.95 10.01
CA PHE A 130 30.86 -0.50 10.02
C PHE A 130 31.79 -0.98 8.91
N SER A 131 32.83 -1.74 9.27
CA SER A 131 33.61 -2.51 8.29
C SER A 131 32.88 -3.82 8.04
N MET A 132 32.40 -4.04 6.82
CA MET A 132 31.85 -5.31 6.39
C MET A 132 32.87 -6.03 5.50
N ASP A 133 33.16 -7.28 5.84
CA ASP A 133 34.02 -8.15 5.05
C ASP A 133 33.16 -8.96 4.07
N ARG A 134 33.36 -8.76 2.77
CA ARG A 134 32.86 -9.65 1.71
C ARG A 134 34.04 -10.19 0.92
N GLY A 135 34.58 -11.33 1.36
CA GLY A 135 35.72 -11.97 0.70
C GLY A 135 37.01 -11.15 0.84
N ASP A 136 37.74 -10.94 -0.25
CA ASP A 136 39.03 -10.22 -0.26
C ASP A 136 38.91 -8.68 -0.22
N SER A 137 37.70 -8.14 -0.02
CA SER A 137 37.45 -6.70 0.06
C SER A 137 36.68 -6.30 1.31
N VAL A 138 37.31 -5.45 2.12
CA VAL A 138 36.67 -4.72 3.22
C VAL A 138 35.97 -3.49 2.63
N TYR A 139 34.66 -3.41 2.75
CA TYR A 139 33.91 -2.18 2.43
C TYR A 139 33.44 -1.51 3.73
N ILE A 140 33.58 -0.20 3.80
CA ILE A 140 33.15 0.62 4.94
C ILE A 140 31.79 1.23 4.58
N GLU A 141 30.73 0.79 5.24
CA GLU A 141 29.45 1.51 5.21
C GLU A 141 29.45 2.56 6.34
N GLU A 142 29.30 3.83 5.95
CA GLU A 142 29.17 4.97 6.87
C GLU A 142 27.70 5.38 6.91
N TYR A 143 27.00 5.00 7.98
CA TYR A 143 25.60 5.40 8.19
C TYR A 143 25.59 6.84 8.70
N SER A 144 25.10 7.79 7.89
CA SER A 144 25.21 9.22 8.19
C SER A 144 23.85 9.93 8.20
N GLU A 145 23.17 9.92 9.35
CA GLU A 145 22.09 10.88 9.64
C GLU A 145 22.60 12.36 9.69
N TRP A 146 23.91 12.58 9.52
CA TRP A 146 24.61 13.86 9.60
C TRP A 146 24.15 14.94 8.62
N TYR A 147 23.46 14.59 7.53
CA TYR A 147 23.10 15.53 6.47
C TYR A 147 21.61 15.87 6.40
N LEU A 148 20.76 15.37 7.29
CA LEU A 148 19.30 15.53 7.16
C LEU A 148 18.86 16.99 7.02
N ILE A 149 19.44 17.93 7.77
CA ILE A 149 19.11 19.36 7.62
C ILE A 149 19.56 19.93 6.27
N PHE A 150 20.71 19.49 5.75
CA PHE A 150 21.23 19.92 4.45
C PHE A 150 20.45 19.29 3.31
N ASP A 151 20.03 18.03 3.45
CA ASP A 151 19.15 17.34 2.51
C ASP A 151 17.79 18.03 2.45
N VAL A 152 17.22 18.38 3.61
CA VAL A 152 15.97 19.15 3.74
C VAL A 152 16.14 20.56 3.13
N PHE A 153 17.25 21.25 3.36
CA PHE A 153 17.52 22.56 2.74
C PHE A 153 17.73 22.44 1.23
N GLY A 154 18.43 21.40 0.77
CA GLY A 154 18.61 21.11 -0.65
C GLY A 154 17.28 20.86 -1.35
N LEU A 155 16.41 20.08 -0.71
CA LEU A 155 15.03 19.84 -1.16
C LEU A 155 14.23 21.14 -1.22
N CYS A 156 14.23 21.93 -0.15
CA CYS A 156 13.55 23.21 -0.03
C CYS A 156 13.96 24.21 -1.14
N LYS A 157 15.26 24.28 -1.46
CA LYS A 157 15.77 25.15 -2.54
C LYS A 157 15.21 24.80 -3.91
N SER A 158 14.95 23.52 -4.17
CA SER A 158 14.39 23.08 -5.45
C SER A 158 12.88 23.28 -5.58
N LEU A 159 12.18 23.53 -4.47
CA LEU A 159 10.72 23.60 -4.46
C LEU A 159 10.16 25.01 -4.69
N PRO A 160 9.02 25.14 -5.39
CA PRO A 160 8.19 26.33 -5.37
C PRO A 160 7.78 26.71 -3.94
N HIS A 161 7.75 28.02 -3.67
CA HIS A 161 7.38 28.55 -2.36
C HIS A 161 6.02 28.06 -1.82
N PRO A 162 4.96 27.88 -2.64
CA PRO A 162 3.67 27.34 -2.16
C PRO A 162 3.72 25.90 -1.63
N LEU A 163 4.77 25.13 -1.96
CA LEU A 163 4.94 23.74 -1.50
C LEU A 163 5.69 23.63 -0.17
N ILE A 164 6.29 24.71 0.33
CA ILE A 164 7.05 24.71 1.59
C ILE A 164 6.21 24.27 2.80
N PRO A 165 4.95 24.72 2.97
CA PRO A 165 4.10 24.22 4.05
C PRO A 165 3.81 22.71 3.93
N LEU A 166 3.64 22.21 2.71
CA LEU A 166 3.38 20.79 2.45
C LEU A 166 4.62 19.93 2.76
N LEU A 167 5.82 20.43 2.44
CA LEU A 167 7.06 19.79 2.83
C LEU A 167 7.19 19.73 4.36
N ALA A 168 6.88 20.82 5.07
CA ALA A 168 6.89 20.83 6.54
C ALA A 168 5.92 19.79 7.12
N GLU A 169 4.75 19.60 6.51
CA GLU A 169 3.78 18.58 6.90
C GLU A 169 4.33 17.15 6.75
N LEU A 170 5.02 16.85 5.64
CA LEU A 170 5.67 15.54 5.45
C LEU A 170 6.73 15.27 6.52
N LEU A 171 7.51 16.30 6.85
CA LEU A 171 8.61 16.21 7.81
C LEU A 171 8.15 16.09 9.28
N LYS A 172 6.84 16.15 9.57
CA LYS A 172 6.30 15.77 10.89
C LYS A 172 6.45 14.29 11.18
N ALA A 173 6.49 13.44 10.14
CA ALA A 173 6.72 12.02 10.31
C ALA A 173 8.22 11.70 10.40
N ASN A 174 8.55 10.53 10.95
CA ASN A 174 9.92 10.04 11.02
C ASN A 174 10.42 9.58 9.63
N CYS A 175 10.80 10.52 8.77
CA CYS A 175 11.44 10.23 7.47
C CYS A 175 12.92 9.88 7.64
N SER A 176 13.37 8.79 7.04
CA SER A 176 14.79 8.43 6.94
C SER A 176 15.52 9.26 5.87
N GLY A 177 16.86 9.21 5.84
CA GLY A 177 17.63 9.81 4.74
C GLY A 177 17.28 9.23 3.36
N GLU A 178 16.98 7.92 3.29
CA GLU A 178 16.51 7.28 2.06
C GLU A 178 15.16 7.84 1.60
N ASP A 179 14.23 8.12 2.53
CA ASP A 179 12.93 8.70 2.20
C ASP A 179 13.08 10.11 1.63
N LEU A 180 14.00 10.92 2.19
CA LEU A 180 14.28 12.27 1.68
C LEU A 180 14.92 12.25 0.29
N LEU A 181 15.83 11.31 0.03
CA LEU A 181 16.43 11.12 -1.28
C LEU A 181 15.40 10.68 -2.32
N ALA A 182 14.50 9.76 -1.95
CA ALA A 182 13.39 9.33 -2.79
C ALA A 182 12.44 10.51 -3.08
N LEU A 183 12.09 11.29 -2.06
CA LEU A 183 11.23 12.47 -2.19
C LEU A 183 11.83 13.55 -3.10
N GLY A 184 13.13 13.85 -2.95
CA GLY A 184 13.83 14.79 -3.82
C GLY A 184 13.92 14.32 -5.26
N SER A 185 14.12 13.02 -5.47
CA SER A 185 14.10 12.42 -6.81
C SER A 185 12.70 12.49 -7.42
N PHE A 186 11.68 12.25 -6.63
CA PHE A 186 10.28 12.35 -7.03
C PHE A 186 9.88 13.77 -7.43
N PHE A 187 10.22 14.79 -6.64
CA PHE A 187 9.90 16.18 -7.02
C PHE A 187 10.60 16.61 -8.30
N LYS A 188 11.86 16.22 -8.51
CA LYS A 188 12.55 16.44 -9.80
C LYS A 188 11.85 15.73 -10.95
N PHE A 189 11.30 14.54 -10.72
CA PHE A 189 10.52 13.81 -11.71
C PHE A 189 9.21 14.53 -12.04
N ILE A 190 8.46 14.96 -11.02
CA ILE A 190 7.19 15.68 -11.18
C ILE A 190 7.38 17.05 -11.86
N ASP A 191 8.45 17.76 -11.53
CA ASP A 191 8.82 19.04 -12.16
C ASP A 191 9.04 18.88 -13.67
N LYS A 192 9.75 17.82 -14.07
CA LYS A 192 9.95 17.48 -15.49
C LYS A 192 8.64 17.18 -16.23
N LEU A 193 7.59 16.76 -15.52
CA LEU A 193 6.25 16.55 -16.07
C LEU A 193 5.40 17.82 -16.08
N GLY A 194 5.89 18.93 -15.52
CA GLY A 194 5.14 20.18 -15.38
C GLY A 194 4.01 20.10 -14.34
N LEU A 195 4.07 19.13 -13.42
CA LEU A 195 3.01 18.84 -12.44
C LEU A 195 3.37 19.30 -11.01
N LEU A 196 4.45 20.08 -10.83
CA LEU A 196 4.91 20.56 -9.53
C LEU A 196 4.09 21.77 -9.04
N GLN A 197 2.80 21.53 -8.81
CA GLN A 197 1.82 22.52 -8.36
C GLN A 197 1.14 22.07 -7.07
N LYS A 198 0.70 23.02 -6.24
CA LYS A 198 0.16 22.72 -4.92
C LYS A 198 -1.06 21.79 -4.99
N GLU A 199 -1.94 22.06 -5.94
CA GLU A 199 -3.22 21.37 -6.17
C GLU A 199 -3.02 19.89 -6.54
N ILE A 200 -1.86 19.55 -7.11
CA ILE A 200 -1.50 18.18 -7.53
C ILE A 200 -0.71 17.46 -6.42
N ILE A 201 0.22 18.17 -5.77
CA ILE A 201 1.06 17.59 -4.72
C ILE A 201 0.29 17.35 -3.41
N GLU A 202 -0.66 18.23 -3.08
CA GLU A 202 -1.42 18.14 -1.82
C GLU A 202 -2.20 16.81 -1.69
N PRO A 203 -2.94 16.32 -2.70
CA PRO A 203 -3.55 14.99 -2.67
C PRO A 203 -2.54 13.82 -2.60
N MET A 204 -1.31 14.02 -3.09
CA MET A 204 -0.26 12.99 -3.06
C MET A 204 0.41 12.86 -1.69
N LEU A 205 0.28 13.85 -0.80
CA LEU A 205 0.98 13.92 0.48
C LEU A 205 1.00 12.62 1.31
N PRO A 206 -0.11 11.86 1.47
CA PRO A 206 -0.10 10.62 2.25
C PRO A 206 0.90 9.58 1.71
N LEU A 207 1.17 9.60 0.41
CA LEU A 207 2.06 8.65 -0.28
C LEU A 207 3.52 9.11 -0.31
N LEU A 208 3.80 10.38 -0.03
CA LEU A 208 5.13 10.98 -0.15
C LEU A 208 6.02 10.83 1.09
N ARG A 209 5.59 10.01 2.06
CA ARG A 209 6.29 9.83 3.35
C ARG A 209 7.39 8.79 3.30
N TYR A 210 7.18 7.71 2.55
CA TYR A 210 8.03 6.54 2.54
C TYR A 210 8.45 6.19 1.13
N LYS A 211 9.73 5.85 0.96
CA LYS A 211 10.35 5.48 -0.32
C LYS A 211 9.50 4.49 -1.13
N ASN A 212 9.02 3.40 -0.52
CA ASN A 212 8.21 2.39 -1.21
C ASN A 212 6.90 2.97 -1.79
N SER A 213 6.22 3.85 -1.04
CA SER A 213 5.00 4.51 -1.50
C SER A 213 5.29 5.52 -2.61
N ILE A 214 6.38 6.27 -2.48
CA ILE A 214 6.87 7.21 -3.50
C ILE A 214 7.18 6.47 -4.80
N GLU A 215 7.92 5.37 -4.73
CA GLU A 215 8.29 4.55 -5.89
C GLU A 215 7.07 3.95 -6.59
N LYS A 216 6.06 3.49 -5.83
CA LYS A 216 4.79 3.01 -6.39
C LYS A 216 4.01 4.12 -7.10
N LEU A 217 3.91 5.30 -6.49
CA LEU A 217 3.28 6.47 -7.12
C LEU A 217 4.02 6.89 -8.39
N GLN A 218 5.35 6.97 -8.34
CA GLN A 218 6.19 7.27 -9.49
C GLN A 218 6.02 6.23 -10.61
N SER A 219 5.89 4.94 -10.27
CA SER A 219 5.61 3.87 -11.23
C SER A 219 4.26 4.07 -11.91
N LEU A 220 3.20 4.44 -11.17
CA LEU A 220 1.88 4.74 -11.74
C LEU A 220 1.96 5.93 -12.70
N LEU A 221 2.56 7.04 -12.28
CA LEU A 221 2.66 8.24 -13.12
C LEU A 221 3.51 8.02 -14.37
N THR A 222 4.58 7.23 -14.24
CA THR A 222 5.40 6.79 -15.38
C THR A 222 4.57 5.97 -16.35
N TYR A 223 3.80 4.99 -15.85
CA TYR A 223 2.91 4.18 -16.66
C TYR A 223 1.88 5.04 -17.43
N LEU A 224 1.25 6.00 -16.76
CA LEU A 224 0.29 6.92 -17.39
C LEU A 224 0.93 7.78 -18.46
N ARG A 225 2.13 8.32 -18.20
CA ARG A 225 2.89 9.10 -19.18
C ARG A 225 3.23 8.27 -20.41
N ASP A 226 3.80 7.08 -20.21
CA ASP A 226 4.28 6.22 -21.29
C ASP A 226 3.13 5.68 -22.18
N ASN A 227 1.88 5.83 -21.72
CA ASN A 227 0.66 5.45 -22.43
C ASN A 227 -0.19 6.64 -22.90
N ASP A 228 0.32 7.88 -22.82
CA ASP A 228 -0.38 9.12 -23.20
C ASP A 228 -1.68 9.37 -22.40
N LEU A 229 -1.72 8.90 -21.14
CA LEU A 229 -2.84 9.03 -20.22
C LEU A 229 -2.63 10.09 -19.13
N LEU A 230 -1.44 10.71 -19.06
CA LEU A 230 -1.15 11.78 -18.10
C LEU A 230 -1.77 13.12 -18.56
N LYS A 231 -3.11 13.20 -18.49
CA LYS A 231 -3.92 14.35 -18.92
C LYS A 231 -4.69 14.95 -17.74
N PRO A 232 -5.03 16.27 -17.76
CA PRO A 232 -5.74 16.91 -16.65
C PRO A 232 -7.03 16.20 -16.22
N ASN A 233 -7.89 15.81 -17.19
CA ASN A 233 -9.12 15.07 -16.91
C ASN A 233 -8.87 13.73 -16.18
N ILE A 234 -7.81 13.00 -16.57
CA ILE A 234 -7.48 11.73 -15.92
C ILE A 234 -6.92 11.98 -14.51
N LEU A 235 -6.07 12.99 -14.35
CA LEU A 235 -5.53 13.37 -13.04
C LEU A 235 -6.66 13.75 -12.06
N GLU A 236 -7.66 14.49 -12.50
CA GLU A 236 -8.83 14.86 -11.69
C GLU A 236 -9.54 13.63 -11.08
N HIS A 237 -9.64 12.53 -11.84
CA HIS A 237 -10.24 11.28 -11.37
C HIS A 237 -9.28 10.44 -10.50
N ILE A 238 -7.97 10.54 -10.73
CA ILE A 238 -6.97 9.75 -10.01
C ILE A 238 -6.64 10.33 -8.63
N LEU A 239 -6.51 11.66 -8.53
CA LEU A 239 -6.01 12.32 -7.31
C LEU A 239 -6.79 11.92 -6.04
N PRO A 240 -8.13 11.86 -6.03
CA PRO A 240 -8.90 11.42 -4.86
C PRO A 240 -8.71 9.94 -4.52
N LEU A 241 -8.31 9.12 -5.50
CA LEU A 241 -8.23 7.65 -5.40
C LEU A 241 -6.80 7.14 -5.18
N LEU A 242 -5.83 8.05 -4.98
CA LEU A 242 -4.43 7.69 -4.83
C LEU A 242 -4.14 6.72 -3.67
N ILE A 243 -5.00 6.66 -2.66
CA ILE A 243 -4.90 5.64 -1.60
C ILE A 243 -5.01 4.20 -2.14
N HIS A 244 -5.59 4.00 -3.33
CA HIS A 244 -5.77 2.72 -4.01
C HIS A 244 -4.77 2.50 -5.17
N LEU A 245 -3.48 2.83 -4.98
CA LEU A 245 -2.46 2.78 -6.05
C LEU A 245 -2.44 1.49 -6.88
N ASN A 246 -2.54 0.32 -6.23
CA ASN A 246 -2.51 -0.97 -6.93
C ASN A 246 -3.75 -1.15 -7.81
N ALA A 247 -4.94 -0.80 -7.30
CA ALA A 247 -6.18 -0.86 -8.05
C ALA A 247 -6.15 0.08 -9.25
N LEU A 248 -5.66 1.31 -9.06
CA LEU A 248 -5.46 2.28 -10.15
C LEU A 248 -4.54 1.70 -11.24
N LYS A 249 -3.37 1.17 -10.85
CA LYS A 249 -2.42 0.59 -11.81
C LYS A 249 -3.04 -0.56 -12.61
N ASN A 250 -3.78 -1.45 -11.94
CA ASN A 250 -4.47 -2.55 -12.60
C ASN A 250 -5.59 -2.05 -13.52
N PHE A 251 -6.38 -1.08 -13.08
CA PHE A 251 -7.44 -0.45 -13.88
C PHE A 251 -6.89 0.13 -15.17
N PHE A 252 -5.88 1.00 -15.09
CA PHE A 252 -5.29 1.62 -16.27
C PHE A 252 -4.63 0.59 -17.20
N ALA A 253 -4.10 -0.51 -16.66
CA ALA A 253 -3.60 -1.61 -17.48
C ALA A 253 -4.73 -2.34 -18.20
N ILE A 254 -5.84 -2.64 -17.53
CA ILE A 254 -6.97 -3.40 -18.07
C ILE A 254 -7.76 -2.59 -19.10
N TYR A 255 -8.00 -1.31 -18.84
CA TYR A 255 -8.83 -0.45 -19.69
C TYR A 255 -8.03 0.47 -20.61
N LEU A 256 -6.76 0.16 -20.86
CA LEU A 256 -5.84 1.00 -21.63
C LEU A 256 -6.41 1.38 -23.02
N ASN A 257 -7.05 0.43 -23.71
CA ASN A 257 -7.53 0.65 -25.07
C ASN A 257 -8.77 1.56 -25.06
N GLU A 258 -9.67 1.34 -24.11
CA GLU A 258 -10.88 2.11 -23.89
C GLU A 258 -10.56 3.54 -23.44
N LEU A 259 -9.50 3.73 -22.65
CA LEU A 259 -9.03 5.04 -22.22
C LEU A 259 -8.30 5.83 -23.33
N LYS A 260 -7.77 5.16 -24.35
CA LYS A 260 -7.16 5.82 -25.52
C LYS A 260 -8.20 6.35 -26.50
N SER A 261 -9.39 5.77 -26.55
CA SER A 261 -10.50 6.26 -27.36
C SER A 261 -11.27 7.37 -26.64
N ILE A 262 -11.53 8.48 -27.33
CA ILE A 262 -12.18 9.66 -26.75
C ILE A 262 -13.61 9.32 -26.29
N GLU A 263 -14.36 8.57 -27.08
CA GLU A 263 -15.76 8.25 -26.82
C GLU A 263 -15.90 7.32 -25.60
N SER A 264 -15.05 6.29 -25.48
CA SER A 264 -15.12 5.32 -24.37
C SER A 264 -14.38 5.77 -23.12
N SER A 265 -13.47 6.75 -23.21
CA SER A 265 -12.68 7.20 -22.06
C SER A 265 -13.55 7.75 -20.93
N GLN A 266 -14.58 8.55 -21.26
CA GLN A 266 -15.46 9.12 -20.24
C GLN A 266 -16.27 8.05 -19.51
N ASP A 267 -16.86 7.10 -20.24
CA ASP A 267 -17.63 6.02 -19.62
C ASP A 267 -16.74 5.07 -18.81
N THR A 268 -15.51 4.84 -19.27
CA THR A 268 -14.51 4.09 -18.52
C THR A 268 -14.12 4.82 -17.23
N LEU A 269 -13.91 6.13 -17.25
CA LEU A 269 -13.57 6.87 -16.03
C LEU A 269 -14.71 6.89 -15.00
N LYS A 270 -15.98 6.80 -15.42
CA LYS A 270 -17.12 6.71 -14.49
C LYS A 270 -17.08 5.44 -13.63
N ILE A 271 -16.54 4.34 -14.15
CA ILE A 271 -16.46 3.08 -13.41
C ILE A 271 -15.20 3.00 -12.53
N LEU A 272 -14.25 3.93 -12.64
CA LEU A 272 -12.97 3.88 -11.91
C LEU A 272 -13.17 3.87 -10.38
N ASN A 273 -14.07 4.71 -9.86
CA ASN A 273 -14.33 4.75 -8.42
C ASN A 273 -14.87 3.41 -7.92
N LEU A 274 -15.88 2.86 -8.61
CA LEU A 274 -16.45 1.55 -8.29
C LEU A 274 -15.39 0.45 -8.38
N TYR A 275 -14.52 0.48 -9.39
CA TYR A 275 -13.42 -0.47 -9.51
C TYR A 275 -12.48 -0.40 -8.30
N CYS A 276 -12.13 0.80 -7.83
CA CYS A 276 -11.27 0.97 -6.66
C CYS A 276 -11.95 0.49 -5.38
N GLU A 277 -13.23 0.84 -5.17
CA GLU A 277 -14.04 0.39 -4.03
C GLU A 277 -14.13 -1.14 -3.95
N LEU A 278 -14.39 -1.80 -5.08
CA LEU A 278 -14.45 -3.26 -5.15
C LEU A 278 -13.06 -3.94 -5.10
N SER A 279 -11.97 -3.16 -5.20
CA SER A 279 -10.59 -3.64 -5.03
C SER A 279 -10.12 -3.61 -3.57
N VAL A 280 -10.98 -3.19 -2.64
CA VAL A 280 -10.68 -3.15 -1.20
C VAL A 280 -11.13 -4.46 -0.55
N TYR A 281 -10.22 -5.02 0.25
CA TYR A 281 -10.47 -6.19 1.07
C TYR A 281 -11.42 -5.86 2.23
N ASP A 282 -12.28 -6.79 2.58
CA ASP A 282 -13.11 -6.67 3.78
C ASP A 282 -12.23 -6.59 5.05
N GLN A 283 -12.62 -5.72 6.00
CA GLN A 283 -11.81 -5.42 7.19
C GLN A 283 -11.54 -6.65 8.08
N ASP A 284 -12.45 -7.62 8.03
CA ASP A 284 -12.37 -8.86 8.82
C ASP A 284 -11.67 -10.01 8.06
N SER A 285 -11.15 -9.75 6.86
CA SER A 285 -10.45 -10.76 6.07
C SER A 285 -9.09 -11.09 6.68
N TYR A 286 -8.85 -12.38 6.91
CA TYR A 286 -7.54 -12.89 7.34
C TYR A 286 -6.63 -13.22 6.14
N ASP A 287 -7.08 -12.99 4.90
CA ASP A 287 -6.29 -13.27 3.70
C ASP A 287 -5.19 -12.21 3.47
N ASP A 288 -4.09 -12.67 2.89
CA ASP A 288 -2.98 -11.79 2.57
C ASP A 288 -3.38 -10.85 1.42
N GLN A 289 -2.97 -9.58 1.52
CA GLN A 289 -3.28 -8.60 0.48
C GLN A 289 -2.37 -8.79 -0.74
N VAL A 290 -3.00 -9.07 -1.88
CA VAL A 290 -2.31 -9.38 -3.14
C VAL A 290 -2.55 -8.22 -4.10
N PRO A 291 -1.50 -7.43 -4.44
CA PRO A 291 -1.64 -6.26 -5.31
C PRO A 291 -2.21 -6.52 -6.70
N THR A 292 -2.07 -7.75 -7.21
CA THR A 292 -2.55 -8.16 -8.53
C THR A 292 -4.00 -8.63 -8.54
N ASN A 293 -4.63 -8.80 -7.37
CA ASN A 293 -6.03 -9.16 -7.33
C ASN A 293 -6.88 -8.02 -7.93
N THR A 294 -7.70 -8.40 -8.90
CA THR A 294 -8.72 -7.50 -9.46
C THR A 294 -10.03 -7.67 -8.68
N PRO A 295 -11.02 -6.77 -8.84
CA PRO A 295 -12.32 -6.92 -8.20
C PRO A 295 -12.99 -8.27 -8.42
N LEU A 296 -12.81 -8.89 -9.60
CA LEU A 296 -13.33 -10.24 -9.87
C LEU A 296 -12.66 -11.30 -8.99
N HIS A 297 -11.34 -11.23 -8.80
CA HIS A 297 -10.62 -12.16 -7.94
C HIS A 297 -11.05 -11.99 -6.47
N LEU A 298 -11.17 -10.75 -5.98
CA LEU A 298 -11.59 -10.49 -4.61
C LEU A 298 -13.02 -10.97 -4.35
N ALA A 299 -13.95 -10.72 -5.29
CA ALA A 299 -15.33 -11.19 -5.16
C ALA A 299 -15.42 -12.72 -4.98
N ILE A 300 -14.55 -13.48 -5.65
CA ILE A 300 -14.46 -14.94 -5.53
C ILE A 300 -13.82 -15.34 -4.19
N ILE A 301 -12.71 -14.70 -3.81
CA ILE A 301 -11.98 -14.98 -2.56
C ILE A 301 -12.89 -14.74 -1.34
N GLU A 302 -13.63 -13.64 -1.35
CA GLU A 302 -14.56 -13.24 -0.29
C GLU A 302 -15.94 -13.91 -0.40
N ARG A 303 -16.16 -14.70 -1.45
CA ARG A 303 -17.44 -15.39 -1.73
C ARG A 303 -18.62 -14.41 -1.72
N ASN A 304 -18.41 -13.23 -2.32
CA ASN A 304 -19.33 -12.10 -2.26
C ASN A 304 -20.07 -11.93 -3.60
N PRO A 305 -21.33 -12.40 -3.72
CA PRO A 305 -22.08 -12.33 -4.98
C PRO A 305 -22.40 -10.88 -5.39
N PHE A 306 -22.53 -9.96 -4.44
CA PHE A 306 -22.75 -8.54 -4.74
C PHE A 306 -21.50 -7.92 -5.40
N LYS A 307 -20.31 -8.12 -4.81
CA LYS A 307 -19.05 -7.68 -5.44
C LYS A 307 -18.86 -8.33 -6.81
N LEU A 308 -19.21 -9.62 -6.94
CA LEU A 308 -19.09 -10.33 -8.21
C LEU A 308 -19.99 -9.72 -9.30
N GLN A 309 -21.25 -9.47 -8.99
CA GLN A 309 -22.21 -8.89 -9.93
C GLN A 309 -21.77 -7.49 -10.39
N HIS A 310 -21.34 -6.64 -9.45
CA HIS A 310 -20.86 -5.30 -9.77
C HIS A 310 -19.51 -5.32 -10.51
N ALA A 311 -18.61 -6.26 -10.22
CA ALA A 311 -17.39 -6.43 -10.99
C ALA A 311 -17.67 -6.90 -12.43
N LEU A 312 -18.62 -7.83 -12.62
CA LEU A 312 -19.02 -8.33 -13.94
C LEU A 312 -19.73 -7.27 -14.80
N SER A 313 -20.40 -6.28 -14.20
CA SER A 313 -21.03 -5.19 -14.96
C SER A 313 -20.02 -4.28 -15.66
N MET A 314 -18.76 -4.27 -15.18
CA MET A 314 -17.65 -3.53 -15.77
C MET A 314 -16.79 -4.40 -16.69
N ALA A 315 -17.14 -5.68 -16.89
CA ALA A 315 -16.29 -6.64 -17.61
C ALA A 315 -16.02 -6.24 -19.07
N ASN A 316 -14.75 -6.28 -19.44
CA ASN A 316 -14.26 -6.35 -20.82
C ASN A 316 -13.39 -7.62 -20.97
N PRO A 317 -13.00 -8.02 -22.20
CA PRO A 317 -12.17 -9.21 -22.38
C PRO A 317 -10.86 -9.20 -21.59
N LYS A 318 -10.19 -8.04 -21.52
CA LYS A 318 -8.91 -7.92 -20.81
C LYS A 318 -9.05 -8.04 -19.29
N PHE A 319 -10.19 -7.62 -18.73
CA PHE A 319 -10.51 -7.73 -17.31
C PHE A 319 -10.82 -9.18 -16.93
N LEU A 320 -11.60 -9.88 -17.76
CA LEU A 320 -11.92 -11.30 -17.54
C LEU A 320 -10.70 -12.21 -17.65
N LEU A 321 -9.74 -11.84 -18.51
CA LEU A 321 -8.48 -12.56 -18.72
C LEU A 321 -7.33 -12.03 -17.86
N ALA A 322 -7.55 -11.00 -17.04
CA ALA A 322 -6.53 -10.53 -16.11
C ALA A 322 -6.23 -11.63 -15.10
N THR A 323 -4.94 -11.82 -14.78
CA THR A 323 -4.49 -12.90 -13.91
C THR A 323 -3.91 -12.39 -12.60
N SER A 324 -4.22 -13.08 -11.50
CA SER A 324 -3.53 -12.95 -10.21
C SER A 324 -2.98 -14.32 -9.79
N TYR A 325 -1.68 -14.40 -9.47
CA TYR A 325 -0.96 -15.68 -9.31
C TYR A 325 -1.24 -16.67 -10.45
N GLU A 326 -1.20 -16.19 -11.70
CA GLU A 326 -1.49 -16.97 -12.91
C GLU A 326 -2.93 -17.51 -13.02
N ASN A 327 -3.83 -17.16 -12.10
CA ASN A 327 -5.24 -17.53 -12.19
C ASN A 327 -6.04 -16.39 -12.82
N THR A 328 -6.86 -16.70 -13.82
CA THR A 328 -8.00 -15.83 -14.18
C THR A 328 -9.10 -15.98 -13.14
N ALA A 329 -10.07 -15.05 -13.14
CA ALA A 329 -11.24 -15.14 -12.26
C ALA A 329 -12.03 -16.46 -12.47
N LEU A 330 -12.26 -16.89 -13.71
CA LEU A 330 -12.93 -18.16 -13.99
C LEU A 330 -12.15 -19.35 -13.42
N LEU A 331 -10.84 -19.38 -13.65
CA LEU A 331 -9.99 -20.47 -13.17
C LEU A 331 -9.96 -20.52 -11.64
N LEU A 332 -9.86 -19.36 -10.99
CA LEU A 332 -9.91 -19.25 -9.54
C LEU A 332 -11.25 -19.75 -8.99
N ALA A 333 -12.39 -19.35 -9.58
CA ALA A 333 -13.70 -19.81 -9.14
C ALA A 333 -13.84 -21.34 -9.22
N CYS A 334 -13.42 -21.95 -10.34
CA CYS A 334 -13.40 -23.41 -10.47
C CYS A 334 -12.47 -24.08 -9.45
N LYS A 335 -11.27 -23.52 -9.23
CA LYS A 335 -10.28 -24.02 -8.27
C LYS A 335 -10.76 -23.94 -6.82
N LEU A 336 -11.50 -22.90 -6.46
CA LEU A 336 -12.10 -22.74 -5.13
C LEU A 336 -13.42 -23.52 -4.97
N ALA A 337 -13.82 -24.30 -5.97
CA ALA A 337 -15.10 -24.99 -6.03
C ALA A 337 -16.34 -24.06 -5.93
N ASP A 338 -16.19 -22.79 -6.30
CA ASP A 338 -17.31 -21.84 -6.39
C ASP A 338 -18.02 -21.97 -7.74
N LYS A 339 -18.86 -23.00 -7.83
CA LYS A 339 -19.60 -23.36 -9.05
C LYS A 339 -20.48 -22.21 -9.57
N GLU A 340 -21.16 -21.50 -8.68
CA GLU A 340 -22.09 -20.43 -9.07
C GLU A 340 -21.34 -19.20 -9.59
N ALA A 341 -20.25 -18.79 -8.91
CA ALA A 341 -19.40 -17.72 -9.42
C ALA A 341 -18.79 -18.09 -10.78
N ALA A 342 -18.31 -19.33 -10.92
CA ALA A 342 -17.76 -19.83 -12.19
C ALA A 342 -18.79 -19.75 -13.33
N LYS A 343 -20.06 -20.12 -13.08
CA LYS A 343 -21.14 -19.99 -14.07
C LYS A 343 -21.42 -18.54 -14.46
N HIS A 344 -21.51 -17.63 -13.49
CA HIS A 344 -21.71 -16.21 -13.79
C HIS A 344 -20.58 -15.61 -14.63
N ILE A 345 -19.33 -15.96 -14.30
CA ILE A 345 -18.16 -15.51 -15.06
C ILE A 345 -18.14 -16.13 -16.46
N LEU A 346 -18.42 -17.44 -16.58
CA LEU A 346 -18.47 -18.15 -17.85
C LEU A 346 -19.52 -17.56 -18.80
N ASN A 347 -20.71 -17.23 -18.30
CA ASN A 347 -21.74 -16.56 -19.08
C ASN A 347 -21.24 -15.21 -19.60
N LYS A 348 -20.57 -14.41 -18.75
CA LYS A 348 -20.00 -13.14 -19.19
C LYS A 348 -18.86 -13.29 -20.19
N MET A 349 -18.03 -14.32 -20.03
CA MET A 349 -16.97 -14.67 -20.98
C MET A 349 -17.53 -15.08 -22.34
N ARG A 350 -18.64 -15.81 -22.39
CA ARG A 350 -19.34 -16.15 -23.65
C ARG A 350 -19.90 -14.91 -24.35
N GLU A 351 -20.53 -14.00 -23.60
CA GLU A 351 -21.04 -12.73 -24.14
C GLU A 351 -19.94 -11.90 -24.82
N LEU A 352 -18.71 -11.98 -24.31
CA LEU A 352 -17.55 -11.20 -24.74
C LEU A 352 -16.53 -12.02 -25.57
N ASP A 353 -16.92 -13.21 -26.03
CA ASP A 353 -16.09 -14.12 -26.84
C ASP A 353 -14.67 -14.36 -26.27
N CYS A 354 -14.59 -14.55 -24.96
CA CYS A 354 -13.34 -14.76 -24.25
C CYS A 354 -12.95 -16.24 -24.20
N THR A 355 -11.65 -16.53 -24.28
CA THR A 355 -11.15 -17.90 -24.15
C THR A 355 -11.25 -18.42 -22.72
N VAL A 356 -11.69 -19.67 -22.56
CA VAL A 356 -11.81 -20.36 -21.25
C VAL A 356 -10.64 -21.31 -20.96
N ASN A 357 -9.62 -21.33 -21.83
CA ASN A 357 -8.53 -22.31 -21.82
C ASN A 357 -7.28 -21.87 -21.05
N HIS A 358 -7.39 -20.81 -20.25
CA HIS A 358 -6.28 -20.38 -19.39
C HIS A 358 -5.95 -21.48 -18.39
N ALA A 359 -4.66 -21.71 -18.17
CA ALA A 359 -4.14 -22.71 -17.25
C ALA A 359 -3.34 -22.04 -16.13
N ASP A 360 -3.36 -22.63 -14.94
CA ASP A 360 -2.54 -22.18 -13.83
C ASP A 360 -1.09 -22.67 -13.95
N SER A 361 -0.27 -22.38 -12.93
CA SER A 361 1.13 -22.81 -12.82
C SER A 361 1.34 -24.33 -12.91
N GLN A 362 0.28 -25.12 -12.66
CA GLN A 362 0.29 -26.58 -12.76
C GLN A 362 -0.30 -27.09 -14.08
N GLY A 363 -0.60 -26.20 -15.02
CA GLY A 363 -1.23 -26.54 -16.30
C GLY A 363 -2.70 -26.95 -16.18
N MET A 364 -3.32 -26.76 -15.01
CA MET A 364 -4.73 -27.09 -14.79
C MET A 364 -5.61 -25.96 -15.33
N THR A 365 -6.57 -26.31 -16.18
CA THR A 365 -7.57 -25.36 -16.72
C THR A 365 -8.87 -25.42 -15.93
N ALA A 366 -9.80 -24.51 -16.20
CA ALA A 366 -11.14 -24.52 -15.59
C ALA A 366 -11.86 -25.87 -15.76
N LEU A 367 -11.68 -26.53 -16.91
CA LEU A 367 -12.27 -27.85 -17.19
C LEU A 367 -11.61 -28.98 -16.38
N HIS A 368 -10.32 -28.87 -16.06
CA HIS A 368 -9.66 -29.84 -15.18
C HIS A 368 -10.25 -29.77 -13.76
N TRP A 369 -10.42 -28.55 -13.25
CA TRP A 369 -10.99 -28.31 -11.92
C TRP A 369 -12.47 -28.67 -11.84
N SER A 370 -13.29 -28.34 -12.84
CA SER A 370 -14.71 -28.73 -12.85
C SER A 370 -14.89 -30.25 -12.86
N ASN A 371 -14.07 -30.98 -13.63
CA ASN A 371 -14.08 -32.44 -13.63
C ASN A 371 -13.55 -33.03 -12.33
N PHE A 372 -12.54 -32.42 -11.70
CA PHE A 372 -12.06 -32.85 -10.39
C PHE A 372 -13.16 -32.79 -9.31
N TYR A 373 -14.01 -31.76 -9.35
CA TYR A 373 -15.12 -31.60 -8.42
C TYR A 373 -16.43 -32.25 -8.88
N HIS A 374 -16.45 -32.98 -10.00
CA HIS A 374 -17.67 -33.60 -10.54
C HIS A 374 -18.80 -32.58 -10.80
N PHE A 375 -18.45 -31.38 -11.28
CA PHE A 375 -19.41 -30.35 -11.68
C PHE A 375 -19.80 -30.52 -13.15
N ASP A 376 -20.48 -31.63 -13.46
CA ASP A 376 -20.73 -32.08 -14.83
C ASP A 376 -21.46 -31.05 -15.71
N ASP A 377 -22.43 -30.34 -15.14
CA ASP A 377 -23.14 -29.25 -15.82
C ASP A 377 -22.19 -28.09 -16.18
N LEU A 378 -21.34 -27.67 -15.25
CA LEU A 378 -20.31 -26.66 -15.52
C LEU A 378 -19.27 -27.17 -16.53
N SER A 379 -18.86 -28.43 -16.45
CA SER A 379 -17.95 -29.06 -17.43
C SER A 379 -18.54 -29.05 -18.84
N MET A 380 -19.82 -29.42 -18.99
CA MET A 380 -20.54 -29.33 -20.27
C MET A 380 -20.65 -27.88 -20.76
N GLU A 381 -20.97 -26.94 -19.88
CA GLU A 381 -21.01 -25.51 -20.23
C GLU A 381 -19.62 -25.00 -20.69
N LEU A 382 -18.53 -25.40 -20.02
CA LEU A 382 -17.16 -25.05 -20.40
C LEU A 382 -16.79 -25.61 -21.78
N ILE A 383 -17.10 -26.88 -22.06
CA ILE A 383 -16.87 -27.50 -23.37
C ILE A 383 -17.64 -26.75 -24.46
N ALA A 384 -18.92 -26.45 -24.21
CA ALA A 384 -19.73 -25.66 -25.14
C ALA A 384 -19.22 -24.21 -25.30
N ALA A 385 -18.44 -23.68 -24.35
CA ALA A 385 -17.73 -22.40 -24.46
C ALA A 385 -16.34 -22.52 -25.13
N GLY A 386 -15.99 -23.69 -25.68
CA GLY A 386 -14.72 -23.92 -26.37
C GLY A 386 -13.58 -24.37 -25.47
N ALA A 387 -13.86 -24.95 -24.29
CA ALA A 387 -12.82 -25.59 -23.49
C ALA A 387 -12.21 -26.79 -24.21
N LYS A 388 -10.88 -26.88 -24.21
CA LYS A 388 -10.08 -27.89 -24.90
C LYS A 388 -9.80 -29.07 -23.98
N GLU A 389 -10.42 -30.20 -24.29
CA GLU A 389 -10.26 -31.46 -23.55
C GLU A 389 -8.87 -32.09 -23.72
N GLU A 390 -8.14 -31.73 -24.78
CA GLU A 390 -6.83 -32.28 -25.10
C GLU A 390 -5.68 -31.69 -24.28
N LEU A 391 -5.91 -30.55 -23.61
CA LEU A 391 -4.91 -29.88 -22.77
C LEU A 391 -4.51 -30.79 -21.60
N LYS A 392 -3.22 -30.72 -21.23
CA LYS A 392 -2.64 -31.55 -20.17
C LYS A 392 -2.12 -30.67 -19.05
N ALA A 393 -2.39 -31.09 -17.81
CA ALA A 393 -1.74 -30.57 -16.63
C ALA A 393 -0.25 -31.00 -16.58
N ALA A 394 0.51 -30.46 -15.64
CA ALA A 394 1.95 -30.69 -15.48
C ALA A 394 2.30 -32.17 -15.21
N ASN A 395 1.36 -32.96 -14.69
CA ASN A 395 1.50 -34.42 -14.54
C ASN A 395 1.17 -35.21 -15.82
N GLY A 396 0.94 -34.53 -16.94
CA GLY A 396 0.62 -35.11 -18.25
C GLY A 396 -0.83 -35.62 -18.39
N LYS A 397 -1.68 -35.41 -17.37
CA LYS A 397 -3.08 -35.86 -17.37
C LYS A 397 -4.02 -34.82 -17.98
N LYS A 398 -5.05 -35.29 -18.67
CA LYS A 398 -6.14 -34.47 -19.24
C LYS A 398 -7.30 -34.35 -18.25
N SER A 399 -8.27 -33.48 -18.53
CA SER A 399 -9.46 -33.28 -17.69
C SER A 399 -10.24 -34.58 -17.43
N GLU A 400 -10.29 -35.52 -18.39
CA GLU A 400 -10.96 -36.83 -18.24
C GLU A 400 -10.37 -37.67 -17.08
N TYR A 401 -9.07 -37.57 -16.83
CA TYR A 401 -8.44 -38.27 -15.71
C TYR A 401 -9.04 -37.82 -14.37
N PHE A 402 -9.29 -36.53 -14.21
CA PHE A 402 -9.79 -35.97 -12.95
C PHE A 402 -11.25 -36.34 -12.69
N ALA A 403 -12.06 -36.54 -13.72
CA ALA A 403 -13.41 -37.08 -13.58
C ALA A 403 -13.39 -38.57 -13.14
N LYS A 404 -12.45 -39.36 -13.66
CA LYS A 404 -12.43 -40.83 -13.49
C LYS A 404 -11.56 -41.33 -12.33
N HIS A 405 -10.55 -40.59 -11.91
CA HIS A 405 -9.57 -41.05 -10.90
C HIS A 405 -10.15 -41.00 -9.50
N GLN A 406 -10.13 -42.12 -8.77
CA GLN A 406 -10.64 -42.14 -7.39
C GLN A 406 -9.58 -41.53 -6.47
N PHE A 407 -9.78 -40.26 -6.10
CA PHE A 407 -8.86 -39.58 -5.21
C PHE A 407 -8.92 -40.13 -3.79
N THR A 408 -7.75 -40.41 -3.23
CA THR A 408 -7.56 -40.97 -1.88
C THR A 408 -6.66 -40.07 -1.04
N LEU A 409 -6.50 -40.37 0.25
CA LEU A 409 -5.57 -39.62 1.12
C LEU A 409 -4.12 -39.64 0.60
N ASP A 410 -3.74 -40.64 -0.19
CA ASP A 410 -2.41 -40.73 -0.78
C ASP A 410 -2.17 -39.66 -1.86
N ASP A 411 -3.19 -39.27 -2.62
CA ASP A 411 -3.09 -38.19 -3.61
C ASP A 411 -2.85 -36.82 -2.94
N PHE A 412 -3.36 -36.67 -1.72
CA PHE A 412 -3.25 -35.47 -0.88
C PHE A 412 -2.14 -35.57 0.18
N LYS A 413 -1.23 -36.53 0.02
CA LYS A 413 -0.08 -36.66 0.92
C LYS A 413 0.93 -35.55 0.63
N ILE A 414 1.32 -34.81 1.67
CA ILE A 414 2.39 -33.81 1.59
C ILE A 414 3.74 -34.53 1.47
N GLU A 415 4.56 -34.13 0.50
CA GLU A 415 5.94 -34.58 0.36
C GLU A 415 6.90 -33.56 1.01
N GLY A 416 7.77 -34.03 1.93
CA GLY A 416 8.77 -33.19 2.61
C GLY A 416 8.68 -33.19 4.14
N ARG A 417 9.51 -32.37 4.80
CA ARG A 417 9.40 -32.05 6.24
C ARG A 417 8.62 -30.73 6.41
N GLU A 418 8.22 -30.44 7.66
CA GLU A 418 7.48 -29.25 8.13
C GLU A 418 7.63 -28.01 7.25
N ILE A 419 6.52 -27.27 7.08
CA ILE A 419 6.44 -26.06 6.25
C ILE A 419 7.33 -24.98 6.85
N ILE A 420 8.59 -25.00 6.45
CA ILE A 420 9.57 -23.97 6.70
C ILE A 420 9.81 -23.38 5.30
N GLU A 421 9.45 -22.10 5.12
CA GLU A 421 9.65 -21.30 3.89
C GLU A 421 8.66 -21.51 2.72
N ASP A 422 7.34 -21.49 2.99
CA ASP A 422 6.27 -21.34 1.97
C ASP A 422 6.28 -22.35 0.81
N PHE A 423 7.12 -23.39 0.86
CA PHE A 423 7.27 -24.37 -0.20
C PHE A 423 6.95 -25.76 0.33
N PHE A 424 5.76 -26.23 -0.03
CA PHE A 424 5.40 -27.63 0.14
C PHE A 424 4.64 -28.09 -1.11
N LYS A 425 4.73 -29.40 -1.39
CA LYS A 425 4.08 -30.03 -2.54
C LYS A 425 3.32 -31.25 -2.09
N LEU A 426 2.20 -31.50 -2.75
CA LEU A 426 1.54 -32.79 -2.63
C LEU A 426 2.23 -33.80 -3.55
N LYS A 427 2.13 -35.08 -3.20
CA LYS A 427 2.55 -36.21 -4.04
C LYS A 427 1.94 -36.11 -5.44
N ASN A 428 0.68 -35.69 -5.53
CA ASN A 428 0.10 -35.24 -6.78
C ASN A 428 0.25 -33.71 -6.90
N SER A 429 1.37 -33.27 -7.47
CA SER A 429 1.78 -31.87 -7.42
C SER A 429 0.78 -30.90 -8.06
N VAL A 430 -0.02 -31.35 -9.04
CA VAL A 430 -1.03 -30.51 -9.71
C VAL A 430 -2.20 -30.13 -8.80
N LEU A 431 -2.39 -30.87 -7.70
CA LEU A 431 -3.41 -30.59 -6.69
C LEU A 431 -2.88 -29.76 -5.53
N THR A 432 -1.59 -29.36 -5.56
CA THR A 432 -0.98 -28.59 -4.46
C THR A 432 -1.78 -27.33 -4.16
N ASP A 433 -2.36 -26.68 -5.17
CA ASP A 433 -3.12 -25.44 -4.96
C ASP A 433 -4.31 -25.57 -4.00
N ILE A 434 -4.88 -26.77 -3.84
CA ILE A 434 -5.97 -27.05 -2.88
C ILE A 434 -5.52 -26.72 -1.46
N THR A 435 -4.24 -26.89 -1.14
CA THR A 435 -3.75 -26.69 0.23
C THR A 435 -3.74 -25.23 0.64
N PHE A 436 -3.54 -24.30 -0.31
CA PHE A 436 -3.54 -22.86 -0.05
C PHE A 436 -4.97 -22.29 0.06
N HIS A 437 -5.97 -23.08 -0.32
CA HIS A 437 -7.35 -22.64 -0.50
C HIS A 437 -8.38 -23.55 0.19
N ALA A 438 -7.93 -24.45 1.07
CA ALA A 438 -8.77 -25.47 1.67
C ALA A 438 -9.94 -24.89 2.48
N ASP A 439 -9.76 -23.70 3.07
CA ASP A 439 -10.78 -22.95 3.79
C ASP A 439 -11.95 -22.54 2.87
N LYS A 440 -11.62 -21.94 1.72
CA LYS A 440 -12.59 -21.47 0.73
C LYS A 440 -13.29 -22.63 0.04
N ILE A 441 -12.53 -23.67 -0.33
CA ILE A 441 -13.06 -24.92 -0.89
C ILE A 441 -14.03 -25.57 0.11
N ALA A 442 -13.66 -25.65 1.39
CA ALA A 442 -14.51 -26.24 2.42
C ALA A 442 -15.82 -25.48 2.60
N LEU A 443 -15.79 -24.14 2.56
CA LEU A 443 -17.01 -23.33 2.64
C LEU A 443 -17.89 -23.48 1.39
N ASN A 444 -17.32 -23.48 0.19
CA ASN A 444 -18.07 -23.62 -1.07
C ASN A 444 -18.71 -24.99 -1.23
N LEU A 445 -18.00 -26.05 -0.84
CA LEU A 445 -18.51 -27.42 -0.85
C LEU A 445 -19.35 -27.78 0.39
N LYS A 446 -19.55 -26.82 1.32
CA LYS A 446 -20.31 -27.00 2.57
C LYS A 446 -19.74 -28.12 3.46
N LEU A 447 -18.41 -28.27 3.49
CA LEU A 447 -17.69 -29.20 4.37
C LEU A 447 -17.51 -28.63 5.79
N THR A 448 -17.77 -27.33 5.97
CA THR A 448 -17.65 -26.59 7.23
C THR A 448 -18.58 -25.37 7.21
N THR A 449 -18.72 -24.70 8.36
CA THR A 449 -19.42 -23.42 8.49
C THR A 449 -18.41 -22.29 8.72
N SER A 450 -18.82 -21.04 8.47
CA SER A 450 -17.97 -19.87 8.77
C SER A 450 -17.60 -19.80 10.25
N GLU A 451 -18.50 -20.24 11.15
CA GLU A 451 -18.27 -20.25 12.59
C GLU A 451 -17.21 -21.30 12.98
N GLU A 452 -17.31 -22.53 12.47
CA GLU A 452 -16.33 -23.59 12.72
C GLU A 452 -14.94 -23.18 12.20
N LEU A 453 -14.89 -22.60 11.00
CA LEU A 453 -13.65 -22.13 10.39
C LEU A 453 -12.99 -21.01 11.20
N MET A 454 -13.77 -20.00 11.63
CA MET A 454 -13.23 -18.90 12.42
C MET A 454 -12.80 -19.35 13.82
N SER A 455 -13.55 -20.27 14.44
CA SER A 455 -13.15 -20.87 15.71
C SER A 455 -11.81 -21.62 15.58
N LEU A 456 -11.63 -22.39 14.50
CA LEU A 456 -10.39 -23.08 14.22
C LEU A 456 -9.22 -22.11 14.04
N TYR A 457 -9.40 -21.05 13.24
CA TYR A 457 -8.39 -20.00 13.04
C TYR A 457 -8.00 -19.30 14.34
N GLN A 458 -8.98 -18.91 15.15
CA GLN A 458 -8.76 -18.20 16.42
C GLN A 458 -8.10 -19.10 17.49
N SER A 459 -8.28 -20.42 17.39
CA SER A 459 -7.68 -21.37 18.32
C SER A 459 -6.19 -21.68 18.07
N ASP A 460 -5.66 -21.29 16.90
CA ASP A 460 -4.27 -21.57 16.50
C ASP A 460 -3.47 -20.26 16.33
N GLU A 461 -2.62 -19.96 17.30
CA GLU A 461 -1.77 -18.76 17.27
C GLU A 461 -0.78 -18.78 16.10
N GLY A 462 -0.28 -19.97 15.73
CA GLY A 462 0.65 -20.14 14.62
C GLY A 462 0.03 -19.76 13.28
N ALA A 463 -1.24 -20.11 13.07
CA ALA A 463 -2.02 -19.74 11.89
C ALA A 463 -2.33 -18.24 11.80
N GLN A 464 -2.46 -17.56 12.96
CA GLN A 464 -2.66 -16.11 13.01
C GLN A 464 -1.38 -15.33 12.70
N ILE A 465 -0.21 -15.90 13.01
CA ILE A 465 1.09 -15.26 12.78
C ILE A 465 1.61 -15.53 11.36
N ARG A 466 1.38 -16.72 10.79
CA ARG A 466 1.99 -17.14 9.53
C ARG A 466 1.00 -17.85 8.61
N SER A 467 0.85 -17.33 7.38
CA SER A 467 -0.02 -17.88 6.34
C SER A 467 0.24 -19.36 6.04
N SER A 468 1.51 -19.78 6.07
CA SER A 468 1.90 -21.17 5.84
C SER A 468 1.30 -22.15 6.87
N ASN A 469 1.22 -21.74 8.14
CA ASN A 469 0.60 -22.52 9.21
C ASN A 469 -0.92 -22.54 9.04
N ARG A 470 -1.52 -21.43 8.61
CA ARG A 470 -2.95 -21.32 8.30
C ARG A 470 -3.37 -22.28 7.18
N PHE A 471 -2.63 -22.31 6.08
CA PHE A 471 -2.86 -23.24 4.97
C PHE A 471 -2.80 -24.69 5.43
N TYR A 472 -1.79 -25.03 6.24
CA TYR A 472 -1.64 -26.37 6.80
C TYR A 472 -2.79 -26.78 7.72
N LEU A 473 -3.18 -25.87 8.62
CA LEU A 473 -4.28 -26.09 9.56
C LEU A 473 -5.56 -26.45 8.82
N PHE A 474 -5.97 -25.59 7.88
CA PHE A 474 -7.20 -25.81 7.11
C PHE A 474 -7.12 -27.04 6.23
N PHE A 475 -6.02 -27.23 5.49
CA PHE A 475 -5.85 -28.38 4.62
C PHE A 475 -5.89 -29.71 5.41
N LYS A 476 -5.12 -29.80 6.51
CA LYS A 476 -5.08 -31.02 7.33
C LYS A 476 -6.46 -31.35 7.92
N THR A 477 -7.22 -30.32 8.29
CA THR A 477 -8.55 -30.45 8.91
C THR A 477 -9.59 -30.89 7.90
N PHE A 478 -9.62 -30.27 6.72
CA PHE A 478 -10.69 -30.46 5.74
C PHE A 478 -10.38 -31.51 4.67
N ARG A 479 -9.12 -31.92 4.46
CA ARG A 479 -8.79 -32.94 3.44
C ARG A 479 -9.56 -34.26 3.59
N PRO A 480 -9.82 -34.84 4.79
CA PRO A 480 -10.57 -36.10 4.86
C PRO A 480 -12.03 -35.89 4.47
N ARG A 481 -12.61 -34.74 4.85
CA ARG A 481 -13.98 -34.35 4.47
C ARG A 481 -14.10 -34.15 2.96
N LEU A 482 -13.09 -33.56 2.32
CA LEU A 482 -13.05 -33.40 0.87
C LEU A 482 -13.03 -34.75 0.15
N ILE A 483 -12.23 -35.71 0.62
CA ILE A 483 -12.16 -37.05 0.01
C ILE A 483 -13.48 -37.79 0.17
N GLU A 484 -14.10 -37.74 1.34
CA GLU A 484 -15.42 -38.32 1.56
C GLU A 484 -16.47 -37.68 0.63
N TRP A 485 -16.41 -36.35 0.48
CA TRP A 485 -17.29 -35.62 -0.42
C TRP A 485 -17.11 -36.02 -1.89
N LEU A 486 -15.87 -36.14 -2.37
CA LEU A 486 -15.55 -36.61 -3.72
C LEU A 486 -16.05 -38.04 -3.96
N GLY A 487 -15.92 -38.91 -2.96
CA GLY A 487 -16.47 -40.27 -3.01
C GLY A 487 -18.00 -40.28 -3.21
N LYS A 488 -18.72 -39.43 -2.47
CA LYS A 488 -20.18 -39.28 -2.59
C LYS A 488 -20.61 -38.73 -3.95
N GLN A 489 -19.90 -37.74 -4.51
CA GLN A 489 -20.23 -37.21 -5.85
C GLN A 489 -20.17 -38.30 -6.91
N ARG A 490 -19.09 -39.09 -6.90
CA ARG A 490 -18.93 -40.20 -7.83
C ARG A 490 -20.04 -41.25 -7.73
N GLU A 491 -20.49 -41.57 -6.52
CA GLU A 491 -21.62 -42.50 -6.33
C GLU A 491 -22.91 -41.97 -6.97
N LEU A 492 -23.15 -40.66 -6.89
CA LEU A 492 -24.29 -40.00 -7.53
C LEU A 492 -24.18 -40.06 -9.06
N ASP A 493 -22.99 -39.83 -9.61
CA ASP A 493 -22.75 -39.91 -11.07
C ASP A 493 -23.05 -41.32 -11.58
N PHE A 494 -22.54 -42.36 -10.91
CA PHE A 494 -22.81 -43.75 -11.28
C PHE A 494 -24.30 -44.12 -11.22
N GLN A 495 -25.05 -43.58 -10.25
CA GLN A 495 -26.49 -43.80 -10.15
C GLN A 495 -27.24 -43.11 -11.30
N SER A 496 -26.80 -41.91 -11.69
CA SER A 496 -27.37 -41.16 -12.81
C SER A 496 -27.13 -41.85 -14.16
N ASP A 497 -25.93 -42.38 -14.39
CA ASP A 497 -25.59 -43.15 -15.60
C ASP A 497 -26.41 -44.44 -15.69
N GLN A 498 -26.62 -45.15 -14.58
CA GLN A 498 -27.46 -46.36 -14.58
C GLN A 498 -28.93 -46.07 -14.82
N ALA A 499 -29.42 -44.88 -14.45
CA ALA A 499 -30.81 -44.48 -14.68
C ALA A 499 -31.09 -44.04 -16.13
N THR A 500 -30.06 -43.63 -16.89
CA THR A 500 -30.20 -43.15 -18.28
C THR A 500 -30.06 -44.27 -19.33
N VAL A 501 -29.60 -45.47 -18.96
CA VAL A 501 -29.57 -46.63 -19.86
C VAL A 501 -30.98 -47.21 -20.01
N PRO A 502 -31.61 -47.19 -21.22
CA PRO A 502 -32.93 -47.76 -21.39
C PRO A 502 -32.84 -49.28 -21.19
N ARG A 503 -33.58 -49.78 -20.19
CA ARG A 503 -33.78 -51.22 -20.00
C ARG A 503 -34.37 -51.80 -21.29
N ARG A 504 -33.53 -52.45 -22.11
CA ARG A 504 -33.99 -53.33 -23.18
C ARG A 504 -34.86 -54.40 -22.52
N ALA A 505 -36.17 -54.28 -22.67
CA ALA A 505 -37.11 -55.34 -22.34
C ALA A 505 -36.74 -56.55 -23.21
N ILE A 506 -36.17 -57.56 -22.57
CA ILE A 506 -36.12 -58.91 -23.11
C ILE A 506 -37.55 -59.42 -23.00
N VAL A 507 -38.28 -59.38 -24.12
CA VAL A 507 -39.54 -60.08 -24.28
C VAL A 507 -39.18 -61.52 -24.62
N GLY A 508 -39.41 -62.42 -23.66
CA GLY A 508 -39.50 -63.86 -23.87
C GLY A 508 -40.96 -64.29 -23.84
#